data_AF-A0A956LWU1-F1
#
_entry.id   AF-A0A956LWU1-F1
#
_cell.length_a   1.000
_cell.length_b   1.000
_cell.length_c   1.000
_cell.angle_alpha   90.00
_cell.angle_beta   90.00
_cell.angle_gamma   90.00
#
_symmetry.space_group_name_H-M   'P 1'
#
loop_
_entity.id
_entity.type
_entity.pdbx_description
1 polymer ?
#
loop_
_entity_poly.entity_id
_entity_poly.type
_entity_poly.pdbx_seq_one_letter_code
_entity_poly.pdbx_strand_id
1 'polypeptide(L)'
;MTRCACDQSLLLEFALGDLEPSQRSRVEAQVRQCPACASEVRRYRELIGDLGALPIAPFPIQLEEVLVRSAIQARRGMAGRKTAPRREFSWTPVLCAAAGLAIVAVLVLILRPGNLVGPGSSVDEVVYGGVGRGATAFQDLVELYANIQQGWRILVEFLTKLAPVWRALRAALAAVGAVRIGLAAVSVLAVVALLWRLGRPKRKMGHANAR
;
A
#
# COMPACT_ATOMS: atom_id res chain seq x y z
N MET A 1 36.10 -15.03 -5.75
CA MET A 1 34.80 -15.08 -6.47
C MET A 1 34.11 -13.74 -6.29
N THR A 2 34.33 -12.81 -7.22
CA THR A 2 33.67 -11.50 -7.24
C THR A 2 32.19 -11.70 -7.53
N ARG A 3 31.32 -11.35 -6.57
CA ARG A 3 29.87 -11.35 -6.80
C ARG A 3 29.59 -10.26 -7.83
N CYS A 4 29.17 -10.66 -9.03
CA CYS A 4 28.72 -9.71 -10.03
C CYS A 4 27.34 -9.19 -9.59
N ALA A 5 27.14 -7.88 -9.61
CA ALA A 5 25.88 -7.26 -9.24
C ALA A 5 24.86 -7.30 -10.40
N CYS A 6 24.72 -8.43 -11.10
CA CYS A 6 23.63 -8.61 -12.08
C CYS A 6 22.32 -8.79 -11.30
N ASP A 7 21.30 -8.02 -11.64
CA ASP A 7 19.95 -8.19 -11.09
C ASP A 7 19.39 -9.52 -11.60
N GLN A 8 19.06 -10.42 -10.68
CA GLN A 8 18.56 -11.76 -11.01
C GLN A 8 17.23 -11.71 -11.77
N SER A 9 16.40 -10.70 -11.51
CA SER A 9 15.12 -10.54 -12.22
C SER A 9 15.32 -10.25 -13.71
N LEU A 10 16.26 -9.36 -14.04
CA LEU A 10 16.64 -9.01 -15.41
C LEU A 10 17.24 -10.21 -16.18
N LEU A 11 18.04 -11.05 -15.52
CA LEU A 11 18.57 -12.26 -16.15
C LEU A 11 17.49 -13.31 -16.42
N LEU A 12 16.49 -13.43 -15.54
CA LEU A 12 15.35 -14.32 -15.74
C LEU A 12 14.46 -13.83 -16.89
N GLU A 13 14.13 -12.53 -16.94
CA GLU A 13 13.37 -11.94 -18.06
C GLU A 13 14.11 -12.06 -19.40
N PHE A 14 15.43 -11.92 -19.39
CA PHE A 14 16.27 -12.19 -20.57
C PHE A 14 16.22 -13.66 -20.99
N ALA A 15 16.21 -14.60 -20.05
CA ALA A 15 16.10 -16.02 -20.32
C ALA A 15 14.72 -16.40 -20.89
N LEU A 16 13.65 -15.76 -20.42
CA LEU A 16 12.28 -15.93 -20.92
C LEU A 16 12.05 -15.27 -22.29
N GLY A 17 12.87 -14.28 -22.66
CA GLY A 17 12.72 -13.54 -23.91
C GLY A 17 11.76 -12.34 -23.82
N ASP A 18 11.35 -11.96 -22.62
CA ASP A 18 10.35 -10.91 -22.35
C ASP A 18 10.94 -9.49 -22.27
N LEU A 19 12.26 -9.35 -22.41
CA LEU A 19 12.91 -8.05 -22.38
C LEU A 19 12.67 -7.20 -23.63
N GLU A 20 12.48 -5.90 -23.41
CA GLU A 20 12.42 -4.86 -24.44
C GLU A 20 13.74 -4.84 -25.25
N PRO A 21 13.72 -4.57 -26.58
CA PRO A 21 14.93 -4.64 -27.42
C PRO A 21 16.11 -3.81 -26.92
N SER A 22 15.83 -2.64 -26.33
CA SER A 22 16.83 -1.73 -25.76
C SER A 22 17.54 -2.32 -24.53
N GLN A 23 16.80 -3.00 -23.66
CA GLN A 23 17.34 -3.65 -22.46
C GLN A 23 18.05 -4.96 -22.81
N ARG A 24 17.50 -5.72 -23.76
CA ARG A 24 18.05 -6.99 -24.23
C ARG A 24 19.50 -6.85 -24.70
N SER A 25 19.80 -5.84 -25.51
CA SER A 25 21.17 -5.60 -26.01
C SER A 25 22.18 -5.29 -24.88
N ARG A 26 21.75 -4.58 -23.83
CA ARG A 26 22.59 -4.30 -22.64
C ARG A 26 22.88 -5.56 -21.84
N VAL A 27 21.85 -6.36 -21.55
CA VAL A 27 22.00 -7.62 -20.81
C VAL A 27 22.82 -8.61 -21.62
N GLU A 28 22.63 -8.66 -22.94
CA GLU A 28 23.43 -9.52 -23.82
C GLU A 28 24.92 -9.15 -23.80
N ALA A 29 25.25 -7.85 -23.84
CA ALA A 29 26.64 -7.40 -23.72
C ALA A 29 27.25 -7.81 -22.36
N GLN A 30 26.50 -7.67 -21.27
CA GLN A 30 26.94 -8.08 -19.94
C GLN A 30 27.14 -9.60 -19.81
N VAL A 31 26.21 -10.39 -20.36
CA VAL A 31 26.29 -11.86 -20.38
C VAL A 31 27.51 -12.33 -21.17
N ARG A 32 27.89 -11.64 -22.25
CA ARG A 32 29.13 -11.95 -23.00
C ARG A 32 30.41 -11.65 -22.21
N GLN A 33 30.38 -10.66 -21.32
CA GLN A 33 31.55 -10.24 -20.53
C GLN A 33 31.67 -10.98 -19.19
N CYS A 34 30.56 -11.46 -18.63
CA CYS A 34 30.52 -12.09 -17.32
C CYS A 34 30.13 -13.57 -17.41
N PRO A 35 31.08 -14.52 -17.19
CA PRO A 35 30.78 -15.95 -17.26
C PRO A 35 29.79 -16.42 -16.18
N ALA A 36 29.71 -15.70 -15.05
CA ALA A 36 28.73 -15.98 -14.00
C ALA A 36 27.30 -15.61 -14.41
N CYS A 37 27.06 -14.42 -14.97
CA CYS A 37 25.71 -14.11 -15.47
C CYS A 37 25.34 -15.06 -16.65
N ALA A 38 26.32 -15.51 -17.46
CA ALA A 38 26.10 -16.47 -18.54
C ALA A 38 25.68 -17.87 -18.07
N SER A 39 26.31 -18.38 -16.99
CA SER A 39 25.92 -19.67 -16.41
C SER A 39 24.53 -19.61 -15.77
N GLU A 40 24.16 -18.49 -15.13
CA GLU A 40 22.80 -18.28 -14.61
C GLU A 40 21.75 -18.27 -15.72
N VAL A 41 21.98 -17.54 -16.81
CA VAL A 41 21.05 -17.52 -17.96
C VAL A 41 20.90 -18.91 -18.57
N ARG A 42 22.00 -19.68 -18.70
CA ARG A 42 21.94 -21.07 -19.17
C ARG A 42 21.07 -21.93 -18.24
N ARG A 43 21.27 -21.82 -16.93
CA ARG A 43 20.47 -22.54 -15.92
C ARG A 43 18.99 -22.19 -16.00
N TYR A 44 18.63 -20.92 -16.18
CA TYR A 44 17.24 -20.52 -16.37
C TYR A 44 16.65 -21.11 -17.65
N ARG A 45 17.39 -21.10 -18.76
CA ARG A 45 16.92 -21.70 -20.03
C ARG A 45 16.73 -23.20 -19.93
N GLU A 46 17.63 -23.91 -19.25
CA GLU A 46 17.47 -25.34 -18.94
C GLU A 46 16.20 -25.56 -18.12
N LEU A 47 15.99 -24.81 -17.04
CA LEU A 47 14.79 -24.91 -16.21
C LEU A 47 13.50 -24.62 -17.00
N ILE A 48 13.50 -23.60 -17.86
CA ILE A 48 12.36 -23.28 -18.73
C ILE A 48 12.11 -24.43 -19.73
N GLY A 49 13.18 -25.03 -20.27
CA GLY A 49 13.11 -26.20 -21.14
C GLY A 49 12.51 -27.40 -20.42
N ASP A 50 12.98 -27.70 -19.21
CA ASP A 50 12.46 -28.77 -18.35
C ASP A 50 10.97 -28.54 -18.04
N LEU A 51 10.61 -27.30 -17.69
CA LEU A 51 9.22 -26.88 -17.45
C LEU A 51 8.33 -27.04 -18.69
N GLY A 52 8.86 -26.73 -19.87
CA GLY A 52 8.16 -26.91 -21.15
C GLY A 52 8.05 -28.37 -21.59
N ALA A 53 8.92 -29.24 -21.12
CA ALA A 53 8.89 -30.67 -21.41
C ALA A 53 7.90 -31.45 -20.51
N LEU A 54 7.37 -30.85 -19.45
CA LEU A 54 6.34 -31.49 -18.64
C LEU A 54 5.10 -31.77 -19.49
N PRO A 55 4.46 -32.95 -19.32
CA PRO A 55 3.22 -33.24 -20.01
C PRO A 55 2.17 -32.20 -19.61
N ILE A 56 1.51 -31.62 -20.60
CA ILE A 56 0.40 -30.70 -20.38
C ILE A 56 -0.69 -31.51 -19.69
N ALA A 57 -0.92 -31.22 -18.41
CA ALA A 57 -1.99 -31.85 -17.67
C ALA A 57 -3.33 -31.53 -18.38
N PRO A 58 -4.22 -32.51 -18.57
CA PRO A 58 -5.51 -32.27 -19.19
C PRO A 58 -6.25 -31.21 -18.38
N PHE A 59 -6.55 -30.10 -19.04
CA PHE A 59 -7.23 -29.00 -18.39
C PHE A 59 -8.68 -29.40 -18.12
N PRO A 60 -9.15 -29.43 -16.86
CA PRO A 60 -10.52 -29.82 -16.57
C PRO A 60 -11.49 -28.80 -17.18
N ILE A 61 -12.38 -29.26 -18.05
CA ILE A 61 -13.36 -28.42 -18.79
C ILE A 61 -14.16 -27.50 -17.86
N GLN A 62 -14.44 -27.97 -16.64
CA GLN A 62 -15.16 -27.21 -15.62
C GLN A 62 -14.39 -25.97 -15.14
N LEU A 63 -13.05 -25.99 -15.13
CA LEU A 63 -12.24 -24.82 -14.79
C LEU A 63 -12.22 -23.78 -15.90
N GLU A 64 -12.39 -24.18 -17.17
CA GLU A 64 -12.40 -23.24 -18.29
C GLU A 64 -13.57 -22.26 -18.15
N GLU A 65 -14.76 -22.78 -17.85
CA GLU A 65 -15.92 -21.93 -17.59
C GLU A 65 -15.70 -21.01 -16.39
N VAL A 66 -15.08 -21.49 -15.32
CA VAL A 66 -14.82 -20.69 -14.11
C VAL A 66 -13.80 -19.58 -14.40
N LEU A 67 -12.74 -19.87 -15.15
CA LEU A 67 -11.71 -18.90 -15.53
C LEU A 67 -12.25 -17.87 -16.52
N VAL A 68 -13.03 -18.30 -17.52
CA VAL A 68 -13.69 -17.39 -18.46
C VAL A 68 -14.70 -16.50 -17.73
N ARG A 69 -15.53 -17.07 -16.84
CA ARG A 69 -16.47 -16.28 -16.04
C ARG A 69 -15.77 -15.30 -15.12
N SER A 70 -14.69 -15.70 -14.45
CA SER A 70 -13.93 -14.82 -13.56
C SER A 70 -13.21 -13.72 -14.32
N ALA A 71 -12.63 -14.00 -15.49
CA ALA A 71 -12.03 -13.00 -16.37
C ALA A 71 -13.07 -11.98 -16.88
N ILE A 72 -14.26 -12.45 -17.26
CA ILE A 72 -15.38 -11.58 -17.65
C ILE A 72 -15.86 -10.72 -16.48
N GLN A 73 -16.01 -11.30 -15.29
CA GLN A 73 -16.41 -10.57 -14.08
C GLN A 73 -15.36 -9.52 -13.69
N ALA A 74 -14.07 -9.86 -13.75
CA ALA A 74 -12.97 -8.92 -13.50
C ALA A 74 -13.00 -7.76 -14.50
N ARG A 75 -13.16 -8.04 -15.80
CA ARG A 75 -13.31 -7.00 -16.83
C ARG A 75 -14.54 -6.13 -16.60
N ARG A 76 -15.69 -6.71 -16.25
CA ARG A 76 -16.91 -5.96 -15.96
C ARG A 76 -16.77 -5.09 -14.71
N GLY A 77 -16.11 -5.60 -13.66
CA GLY A 77 -15.79 -4.84 -12.45
C GLY A 77 -14.88 -3.64 -12.72
N MET A 78 -13.94 -3.76 -13.66
CA MET A 78 -13.10 -2.65 -14.09
C MET A 78 -13.83 -1.67 -15.03
N ALA A 79 -14.62 -2.17 -15.97
CA ALA A 79 -15.34 -1.35 -16.94
C ALA A 79 -16.49 -0.53 -16.32
N GLY A 80 -17.18 -1.08 -15.31
CA GLY A 80 -18.27 -0.40 -14.61
C GLY A 80 -17.84 0.70 -13.64
N ARG A 81 -16.54 0.82 -13.35
CA ARG A 81 -15.99 1.83 -12.42
C ARG A 81 -15.43 3.07 -13.09
N LYS A 82 -15.86 3.36 -14.32
CA LYS A 82 -15.77 4.72 -14.88
C LYS A 82 -16.88 5.62 -14.30
N THR A 83 -17.14 5.54 -12.99
CA THR A 83 -17.76 6.67 -12.31
C THR A 83 -16.76 7.80 -12.45
N ALA A 84 -17.07 8.78 -13.28
CA ALA A 84 -16.33 10.03 -13.37
C ALA A 84 -15.97 10.45 -11.93
N PRO A 85 -14.71 10.83 -11.64
CA PRO A 85 -14.31 11.18 -10.29
C PRO A 85 -15.18 12.35 -9.85
N ARG A 86 -16.26 12.04 -9.13
CA ARG A 86 -16.96 13.03 -8.31
C ARG A 86 -15.89 13.45 -7.32
N ARG A 87 -15.35 14.65 -7.52
CA ARG A 87 -14.51 15.35 -6.56
C ARG A 87 -15.37 15.65 -5.34
N GLU A 88 -15.76 14.62 -4.61
CA GLU A 88 -16.21 14.77 -3.25
C GLU A 88 -14.95 15.12 -2.47
N PHE A 89 -14.88 16.38 -2.05
CA PHE A 89 -13.80 16.95 -1.29
C PHE A 89 -13.78 16.25 0.07
N SER A 90 -13.22 15.04 0.12
CA SER A 90 -13.14 14.26 1.34
C SER A 90 -12.06 14.91 2.19
N TRP A 91 -12.38 15.28 3.43
CA TRP A 91 -11.42 15.81 4.42
C TRP A 91 -10.61 14.68 5.08
N THR A 92 -10.91 13.44 4.75
CA THR A 92 -10.21 12.22 5.18
C THR A 92 -8.68 12.26 5.01
N PRO A 93 -8.08 12.68 3.87
CA PRO A 93 -6.63 12.78 3.76
C PRO A 93 -6.04 13.85 4.68
N VAL A 94 -6.78 14.95 4.95
CA VAL A 94 -6.34 16.01 5.87
C VAL A 94 -6.35 15.50 7.31
N LEU A 95 -7.39 14.77 7.71
CA LEU A 95 -7.49 14.16 9.04
C LEU A 95 -6.43 13.07 9.25
N CYS A 96 -6.14 12.25 8.24
CA CYS A 96 -5.06 11.26 8.32
C CYS A 96 -3.68 11.91 8.42
N ALA A 97 -3.44 13.00 7.67
CA ALA A 97 -2.19 13.75 7.75
C ALA A 97 -2.01 14.40 9.14
N ALA A 98 -3.06 14.99 9.70
CA ALA A 98 -3.04 15.58 11.04
C ALA A 98 -2.76 14.53 12.13
N ALA A 99 -3.37 13.36 12.05
CA ALA A 99 -3.11 12.26 12.99
C ALA A 99 -1.67 11.74 12.90
N GLY A 100 -1.11 11.62 11.69
CA GLY A 100 0.30 11.26 11.49
C GLY A 100 1.26 12.27 12.12
N LEU A 101 1.00 13.57 11.91
CA LEU A 101 1.79 14.65 12.49
C LEU A 101 1.75 14.65 14.02
N ALA A 102 0.58 14.40 14.62
CA ALA A 102 0.44 14.31 16.07
C ALA A 102 1.27 13.15 16.67
N ILE A 103 1.26 11.98 16.02
CA ILE A 103 2.05 10.82 16.46
C ILE A 103 3.56 11.13 16.38
N VAL A 104 4.02 11.73 15.27
CA VAL A 104 5.43 12.13 15.12
C VAL A 104 5.81 13.16 16.18
N ALA A 105 4.97 14.16 16.45
CA ALA A 105 5.23 15.16 17.48
C ALA A 105 5.36 14.54 18.88
N VAL A 106 4.47 13.61 19.25
CA VAL A 106 4.54 12.86 20.51
C VAL A 106 5.80 11.99 20.57
N LEU A 107 6.14 11.32 19.46
CA LEU A 107 7.32 10.47 19.39
C LEU A 107 8.61 11.29 19.54
N VAL A 108 8.72 12.45 18.88
CA VAL A 108 9.83 13.40 19.03
C VAL A 108 9.89 13.91 20.48
N LEU A 109 8.75 14.20 21.11
CA LEU A 109 8.72 14.64 22.51
C LEU A 109 9.24 13.57 23.48
N ILE A 110 8.88 12.31 23.25
CA ILE A 110 9.31 11.15 24.07
C ILE A 110 10.79 10.80 23.79
N LEU A 111 11.20 10.83 22.52
CA LEU A 111 12.56 10.48 22.10
C LEU A 111 13.57 11.58 22.35
N ARG A 112 13.16 12.79 22.76
CA ARG A 112 14.08 13.87 23.13
C ARG A 112 14.68 13.54 24.50
N PRO A 113 15.87 12.92 24.59
CA PRO A 113 16.43 12.54 25.87
C PRO A 113 17.02 13.82 26.46
N GLY A 114 16.51 14.27 27.59
CA GLY A 114 17.21 15.28 28.40
C GLY A 114 16.83 16.73 28.13
N ASN A 115 15.57 17.10 28.35
CA ASN A 115 15.25 18.50 28.68
C ASN A 115 14.26 18.67 29.83
N LEU A 116 14.12 17.65 30.69
CA LEU A 116 13.55 17.82 32.03
C LEU A 116 14.68 18.10 33.03
N VAL A 117 15.20 19.33 32.92
CA VAL A 117 15.46 20.23 34.06
C VAL A 117 16.14 19.59 35.28
N GLY A 118 17.47 19.52 35.25
CA GLY A 118 18.28 19.69 36.47
C GLY A 118 18.72 21.15 36.55
N PRO A 119 18.25 21.97 37.50
CA PRO A 119 18.72 23.34 37.67
C PRO A 119 20.11 23.30 38.31
N GLY A 120 21.16 23.15 37.50
CA GLY A 120 22.52 23.08 38.03
C GLY A 120 23.66 22.95 37.03
N SER A 121 23.43 22.65 35.75
CA SER A 121 24.52 22.61 34.76
C SER A 121 24.79 24.03 34.24
N SER A 122 25.69 24.74 34.91
CA SER A 122 26.25 26.03 34.49
C SER A 122 26.88 25.93 33.10
N VAL A 123 26.49 26.86 32.24
CA VAL A 123 26.91 26.99 30.83
C VAL A 123 28.44 27.12 30.68
N ASP A 124 29.14 27.53 31.74
CA ASP A 124 30.59 27.69 31.77
C ASP A 124 31.38 26.38 31.61
N GLU A 125 30.78 25.23 31.97
CA GLU A 125 31.45 23.92 31.83
C GLU A 125 31.39 23.39 30.37
N VAL A 126 30.47 23.91 29.56
CA VAL A 126 30.30 23.53 28.14
C VAL A 126 31.25 24.32 27.23
N VAL A 127 31.66 25.53 27.63
CA VAL A 127 32.47 26.42 26.78
C VAL A 127 33.98 26.21 26.98
N TYR A 128 34.43 25.79 28.18
CA TYR A 128 35.87 25.69 28.48
C TYR A 128 36.40 24.26 28.68
N GLY A 129 35.56 23.23 28.67
CA GLY A 129 35.97 21.84 28.93
C GLY A 129 35.81 20.88 27.74
N GLY A 130 36.88 20.64 26.98
CA GLY A 130 37.16 19.28 26.49
C GLY A 130 37.32 19.07 24.99
N VAL A 131 38.55 19.28 24.51
CA VAL A 131 39.05 18.67 23.25
C VAL A 131 39.07 17.11 23.33
N GLY A 132 38.88 16.54 24.53
CA GLY A 132 38.74 15.09 24.76
C GLY A 132 37.32 14.52 24.61
N ARG A 133 36.25 15.33 24.50
CA ARG A 133 34.85 14.83 24.34
C ARG A 133 34.43 14.59 22.89
N GLY A 134 35.22 15.03 21.90
CA GLY A 134 34.89 14.79 20.49
C GLY A 134 34.84 13.29 20.15
N ALA A 135 35.67 12.48 20.80
CA ALA A 135 35.67 11.03 20.63
C ALA A 135 34.41 10.38 21.23
N THR A 136 33.95 10.82 22.40
CA THR A 136 32.75 10.27 23.05
C THR A 136 31.48 10.69 22.33
N ALA A 137 31.40 11.92 21.81
CA ALA A 137 30.22 12.37 21.05
C ALA A 137 30.01 11.58 19.76
N PHE A 138 31.09 11.18 19.08
CA PHE A 138 30.99 10.33 17.89
C PHE A 138 30.55 8.91 18.26
N GLN A 139 31.01 8.40 19.40
CA GLN A 139 30.65 7.08 19.91
C GLN A 139 29.18 7.03 20.35
N ASP A 140 28.69 8.08 21.02
CA ASP A 140 27.27 8.24 21.39
C ASP A 140 26.37 8.34 20.14
N LEU A 141 26.83 9.04 19.09
CA LEU A 141 26.12 9.10 17.80
C LEU A 141 26.06 7.74 17.10
N VAL A 142 27.14 6.96 17.15
CA VAL A 142 27.18 5.61 16.58
C VAL A 142 26.27 4.66 17.34
N GLU A 143 26.25 4.73 18.68
CA GLU A 143 25.31 3.95 19.51
C GLU A 143 23.85 4.35 19.26
N LEU A 144 23.58 5.65 19.10
CA LEU A 144 22.25 6.13 18.73
C LEU A 144 21.82 5.56 17.37
N TYR A 145 22.72 5.57 16.38
CA TYR A 145 22.43 5.03 15.05
C TYR A 145 22.16 3.52 15.09
N ALA A 146 22.95 2.76 15.86
CA ALA A 146 22.76 1.33 16.04
C ALA A 146 21.40 1.02 16.71
N ASN A 147 21.04 1.76 17.76
CA ASN A 147 19.75 1.62 18.44
C ASN A 147 18.57 1.97 17.52
N ILE A 148 18.71 2.99 16.66
CA ILE A 148 17.69 3.34 15.66
C ILE A 148 17.51 2.22 14.63
N GLN A 149 18.60 1.64 14.12
CA GLN A 149 18.50 0.53 13.18
C GLN A 149 17.84 -0.71 13.81
N GLN A 150 18.14 -0.99 15.08
CA GLN A 150 17.54 -2.10 15.81
C GLN A 150 16.04 -1.87 16.04
N GLY A 151 15.65 -0.66 16.44
CA GLY A 151 14.25 -0.26 16.54
C GLY A 151 13.50 -0.38 15.22
N TRP A 152 14.14 -0.01 14.10
CA TRP A 152 13.53 -0.10 12.77
C TRP A 152 13.22 -1.56 12.36
N ARG A 153 14.10 -2.51 12.67
CA ARG A 153 13.82 -3.94 12.39
C ARG A 153 12.61 -4.44 13.17
N ILE A 154 12.53 -4.12 14.46
CA ILE A 154 11.39 -4.51 15.31
C ILE A 154 10.09 -3.90 14.76
N LEU A 155 10.14 -2.64 14.32
CA LEU A 155 8.99 -1.96 13.72
C LEU A 155 8.52 -2.65 12.43
N VAL A 156 9.44 -3.02 11.53
CA VAL A 156 9.11 -3.71 10.28
C VAL A 156 8.53 -5.10 10.56
N GLU A 157 9.08 -5.83 11.52
CA GLU A 157 8.57 -7.15 11.92
C GLU A 157 7.18 -7.06 12.55
N PHE A 158 6.92 -6.01 13.33
CA PHE A 158 5.59 -5.73 13.88
C PHE A 158 4.59 -5.33 12.79
N LEU A 159 4.98 -4.47 11.85
CA LEU A 159 4.14 -4.02 10.73
C LEU A 159 3.76 -5.18 9.79
N THR A 160 4.69 -6.10 9.53
CA THR A 160 4.43 -7.29 8.71
C THR A 160 3.44 -8.24 9.40
N LYS A 161 3.52 -8.41 10.72
CA LYS A 161 2.52 -9.16 11.50
C LYS A 161 1.15 -8.48 11.53
N LEU A 162 1.09 -7.15 11.41
CA LEU A 162 -0.16 -6.39 11.33
C LEU A 162 -0.80 -6.36 9.93
N ALA A 163 -0.09 -6.77 8.88
CA ALA A 163 -0.62 -6.83 7.52
C ALA A 163 -1.98 -7.56 7.38
N PRO A 164 -2.21 -8.75 7.98
CA PRO A 164 -3.52 -9.41 7.93
C PRO A 164 -4.61 -8.64 8.69
N VAL A 165 -4.27 -8.03 9.84
CA VAL A 165 -5.21 -7.20 10.62
C VAL A 165 -5.64 -5.99 9.82
N TRP A 166 -4.71 -5.35 9.10
CA TRP A 166 -5.02 -4.21 8.24
C TRP A 166 -5.94 -4.59 7.07
N ARG A 167 -5.75 -5.78 6.48
CA ARG A 167 -6.66 -6.29 5.44
C ARG A 167 -8.06 -6.56 5.98
N ALA A 168 -8.17 -7.16 7.16
CA ALA A 168 -9.46 -7.40 7.83
C ALA A 168 -10.15 -6.08 8.21
N LEU A 169 -9.40 -5.12 8.76
CA LEU A 169 -9.92 -3.80 9.12
C LEU A 169 -10.40 -3.02 7.89
N ARG A 170 -9.66 -3.09 6.78
CA ARG A 170 -10.06 -2.45 5.51
C ARG A 170 -11.31 -3.09 4.91
N ALA A 171 -11.45 -4.41 5.00
CA ALA A 171 -12.65 -5.13 4.59
C ALA A 171 -13.85 -4.77 5.48
N ALA A 172 -13.66 -4.69 6.80
CA ALA A 172 -14.69 -4.26 7.74
C ALA A 172 -15.12 -2.80 7.52
N LEU A 173 -14.17 -1.89 7.30
CA LEU A 173 -14.46 -0.49 6.98
C LEU A 173 -15.18 -0.33 5.63
N ALA A 174 -14.84 -1.14 4.63
CA ALA A 174 -15.56 -1.18 3.36
C ALA A 174 -17.01 -1.66 3.53
N ALA A 175 -17.24 -2.66 4.40
CA ALA A 175 -18.57 -3.13 4.73
C ALA A 175 -19.39 -2.07 5.49
N VAL A 176 -18.79 -1.40 6.48
CA VAL A 176 -19.45 -0.33 7.25
C VAL A 176 -19.74 0.89 6.38
N GLY A 177 -18.87 1.22 5.42
CA GLY A 177 -19.11 2.27 4.42
C GLY A 177 -20.34 1.98 3.57
N ALA A 178 -20.52 0.73 3.11
CA ALA A 178 -21.69 0.31 2.35
C ALA A 178 -22.99 0.40 3.19
N VAL A 179 -22.93 0.02 4.47
CA VAL A 179 -24.07 0.09 5.40
C VAL A 179 -24.49 1.54 5.69
N ARG A 180 -23.52 2.45 5.90
CA ARG A 180 -23.81 3.88 6.12
C ARG A 180 -24.45 4.55 4.91
N ILE A 181 -23.99 4.23 3.69
CA ILE A 181 -24.59 4.73 2.44
C ILE A 181 -26.02 4.19 2.28
N GLY A 182 -26.24 2.91 2.61
CA GLY A 182 -27.58 2.30 2.61
C GLY A 182 -28.56 3.00 3.56
N LEU A 183 -28.15 3.25 4.80
CA LEU A 183 -28.97 3.95 5.81
C LEU A 183 -29.31 5.38 5.40
N ALA A 184 -28.36 6.11 4.80
CA ALA A 184 -28.59 7.45 4.27
C ALA A 184 -29.57 7.45 3.08
N ALA A 185 -29.46 6.45 2.19
CA ALA A 185 -30.39 6.33 1.07
C ALA A 185 -31.83 6.05 1.53
N VAL A 186 -31.99 5.18 2.53
CA VAL A 186 -33.30 4.84 3.12
C VAL A 186 -33.92 6.05 3.83
N SER A 187 -33.14 6.82 4.58
CA SER A 187 -33.66 8.02 5.27
C SER A 187 -34.11 9.11 4.29
N VAL A 188 -33.35 9.33 3.21
CA VAL A 188 -33.73 10.27 2.14
C VAL A 188 -35.01 9.82 1.45
N LEU A 189 -35.13 8.54 1.09
CA LEU A 189 -36.36 8.00 0.49
C LEU A 189 -37.56 8.13 1.41
N ALA A 190 -37.38 7.91 2.72
CA ALA A 190 -38.45 8.08 3.70
C ALA A 190 -38.94 9.54 3.78
N VAL A 191 -38.02 10.51 3.77
CA VAL A 191 -38.37 11.95 3.77
C VAL A 191 -39.10 12.33 2.48
N VAL A 192 -38.62 11.88 1.32
CA VAL A 192 -39.27 12.14 0.03
C VAL A 192 -40.68 11.55 -0.01
N ALA A 193 -40.86 10.31 0.46
CA ALA A 193 -42.17 9.67 0.54
C ALA A 193 -43.12 10.42 1.48
N LEU A 194 -42.62 10.93 2.60
CA LEU A 194 -43.41 11.68 3.57
C LEU A 194 -43.84 13.05 3.02
N LEU A 195 -42.93 13.76 2.36
CA LEU A 195 -43.23 15.01 1.65
C LEU A 195 -44.23 14.81 0.53
N TRP A 196 -44.10 13.73 -0.25
CA TRP A 196 -45.05 13.38 -1.31
C TRP A 196 -46.44 13.06 -0.74
N ARG A 197 -46.51 12.41 0.42
CA ARG A 197 -47.77 12.11 1.11
C ARG A 197 -48.45 13.38 1.63
N LEU A 198 -47.69 14.31 2.19
CA LEU A 198 -48.21 15.59 2.71
C LEU A 198 -48.60 16.56 1.58
N GLY A 199 -47.90 16.52 0.46
CA GLY A 199 -48.14 17.38 -0.70
C GLY A 199 -49.30 16.95 -1.61
N ARG A 200 -50.00 15.84 -1.32
CA ARG A 200 -51.14 15.43 -2.15
C ARG A 200 -52.24 16.48 -2.05
N PRO A 201 -52.57 17.19 -3.15
CA PRO A 201 -53.63 18.18 -3.13
C PRO A 201 -54.93 17.47 -2.76
N LYS A 202 -55.60 17.94 -1.70
CA LYS A 202 -56.96 17.48 -1.38
C LYS A 202 -57.80 17.68 -2.64
N ARG A 203 -58.13 16.59 -3.33
CA ARG A 203 -59.05 16.61 -4.47
C ARG A 203 -60.29 17.34 -3.98
N LYS A 204 -60.50 18.55 -4.47
CA LYS A 204 -61.75 19.27 -4.27
C LYS A 204 -62.80 18.38 -4.92
N MET A 205 -63.59 17.68 -4.11
CA MET A 205 -64.77 17.00 -4.59
C MET A 205 -65.66 18.12 -5.11
N GLY A 206 -65.72 18.23 -6.44
CA GLY A 206 -66.65 19.14 -7.09
C GLY A 206 -68.04 18.77 -6.61
N HIS A 207 -68.69 19.70 -5.92
CA HIS A 207 -70.12 19.60 -5.68
C HIS A 207 -70.78 19.54 -7.05
N ALA A 208 -71.28 18.36 -7.39
CA ALA A 208 -72.17 18.17 -8.52
C ALA A 208 -73.42 19.00 -8.22
N ASN A 209 -73.57 20.11 -8.95
CA ASN A 209 -74.84 20.84 -8.99
C ASN A 209 -75.89 19.91 -9.60
N ALA A 210 -76.75 19.38 -8.75
CA ALA A 210 -78.02 18.78 -9.17
C ALA A 210 -78.91 19.93 -9.67
N ARG A 211 -79.30 19.84 -10.95
CA ARG A 211 -80.41 20.60 -11.54
C ARG A 211 -81.70 19.82 -11.32
#